data_AF-A0A645GBX1-F1
#
_entry.id   AF-A0A645GBX1-F1
#
_cell.length_a   1.000
_cell.length_b   1.000
_cell.length_c   1.000
_cell.angle_alpha   90.00
_cell.angle_beta   90.00
_cell.angle_gamma   90.00
#
_symmetry.space_group_name_H-M   'P 1'
#
loop_
_entity.id
_entity.type
_entity.pdbx_description
1 polymer ?
#
loop_
_entity_poly.entity_id
_entity_poly.type
_entity_poly.pdbx_seq_one_letter_code
_entity_poly.pdbx_strand_id
1 'polypeptide(L)'
;MFNKLLLYLYFKRLNRITMKLKGLLLLVLLLSAGLVNAQSNFKPGYIIKAPGDTIYGQIDYRGDLIMGKTCKFKSDDNTVVKYFPGDIIAYRFIDGKYYITREINGKKVFLEYLIKGKVNIYY
;
A
#
# COMPACT_ATOMS: atom_id res chain seq x y z
N MET A 1 55.61 1.35 -35.41
CA MET A 1 55.11 2.09 -34.22
C MET A 1 53.62 2.48 -34.31
N PHE A 2 53.03 2.64 -35.50
CA PHE A 2 51.63 3.07 -35.71
C PHE A 2 50.53 2.15 -35.16
N ASN A 3 50.73 0.84 -35.13
CA ASN A 3 49.66 -0.12 -34.80
C ASN A 3 49.25 -0.10 -33.31
N LYS A 4 50.19 0.20 -32.39
CA LYS A 4 49.91 0.31 -30.95
C LYS A 4 49.06 1.54 -30.59
N LEU A 5 49.27 2.66 -31.29
CA LEU A 5 48.51 3.90 -31.06
C LEU A 5 47.05 3.77 -31.52
N LEU A 6 46.83 3.16 -32.70
CA LEU A 6 45.49 2.87 -33.22
C LEU A 6 44.70 1.94 -32.28
N LEU A 7 45.34 0.87 -31.80
CA LEU A 7 44.73 -0.06 -30.86
C LEU A 7 44.36 0.64 -29.53
N TYR A 8 45.25 1.48 -28.99
CA TYR A 8 44.97 2.27 -27.78
C TYR A 8 43.79 3.23 -27.95
N LEU A 9 43.72 3.95 -29.07
CA LEU A 9 42.61 4.87 -29.36
C LEU A 9 41.28 4.11 -29.53
N TYR A 10 41.30 2.91 -30.11
CA TYR A 10 40.14 2.03 -30.21
C TYR A 10 39.62 1.60 -28.82
N PHE A 11 40.50 1.09 -27.95
CA PHE A 11 40.12 0.72 -26.57
C PHE A 11 39.63 1.93 -25.76
N LYS A 12 40.26 3.10 -25.92
CA LYS A 12 39.83 4.35 -25.26
C LYS A 12 38.44 4.79 -25.74
N ARG A 13 38.14 4.65 -27.03
CA ARG A 13 36.82 4.93 -27.61
C ARG A 13 35.76 3.93 -27.12
N LEU A 14 36.09 2.64 -27.07
CA LEU A 14 35.21 1.59 -26.56
C LEU A 14 34.86 1.85 -25.08
N ASN A 15 35.85 2.17 -24.24
CA ASN A 15 35.63 2.52 -22.84
C ASN A 15 34.77 3.79 -22.67
N ARG A 16 34.95 4.80 -23.53
CA ARG A 16 34.10 6.00 -23.51
C ARG A 16 32.65 5.67 -23.87
N ILE A 17 32.41 4.74 -24.79
CA ILE A 17 31.05 4.28 -25.17
C ILE A 17 30.44 3.45 -24.03
N THR A 18 31.18 2.53 -23.42
CA THR A 18 30.66 1.72 -22.31
C THR A 18 30.35 2.57 -21.07
N MET A 19 31.14 3.61 -20.76
CA MET A 19 30.81 4.55 -19.69
C MET A 19 29.54 5.38 -19.97
N LYS A 20 29.34 5.82 -21.23
CA LYS A 20 28.09 6.49 -21.63
C LYS A 20 26.88 5.57 -21.53
N LEU A 21 27.02 4.30 -21.93
CA LEU A 21 25.95 3.31 -21.83
C LEU A 21 25.58 3.00 -20.38
N LYS A 22 26.59 2.84 -19.50
CA LYS A 22 26.37 2.68 -18.05
C LYS A 22 25.69 3.90 -17.44
N GLY A 23 26.09 5.12 -17.84
CA GLY A 23 25.44 6.35 -17.41
C GLY A 23 23.98 6.46 -17.86
N LEU A 24 23.69 6.06 -19.10
CA LEU A 24 22.32 6.02 -19.62
C LEU A 24 21.46 4.99 -18.87
N LEU A 25 21.99 3.79 -18.61
CA LEU A 25 21.33 2.75 -17.80
C LEU A 25 21.01 3.24 -16.39
N LEU A 26 21.96 3.93 -15.74
CA LEU A 26 21.76 4.50 -14.41
C LEU A 26 20.68 5.59 -14.42
N LEU A 27 20.66 6.44 -15.45
CA LEU A 27 19.64 7.48 -15.62
C LEU A 27 18.25 6.89 -15.81
N VAL A 28 18.11 5.86 -16.66
CA VAL A 28 16.84 5.14 -16.86
C VAL A 28 16.36 4.52 -15.56
N LEU A 29 17.27 3.91 -14.77
CA LEU A 29 16.93 3.33 -13.47
C LEU A 29 16.44 4.40 -12.48
N LEU A 30 17.11 5.56 -12.42
CA LEU A 30 16.70 6.68 -11.55
C LEU A 30 15.33 7.27 -11.94
N LEU A 31 15.05 7.38 -13.24
CA LEU A 31 13.76 7.87 -13.73
C LEU A 31 12.61 6.88 -13.45
N SER A 32 12.89 5.57 -13.43
CA SER A 32 11.88 4.55 -13.14
C SER A 32 11.39 4.54 -11.69
N ALA A 33 12.19 5.06 -10.75
CA ALA A 33 11.82 5.10 -9.32
C ALA A 33 10.60 5.99 -9.03
N GLY A 34 10.33 6.99 -9.88
CA GLY A 34 9.18 7.90 -9.72
C GLY A 34 7.82 7.31 -10.11
N LEU A 35 7.78 6.12 -10.74
CA LEU A 35 6.55 5.49 -11.22
C LEU A 35 5.92 4.51 -10.21
N VAL A 36 6.49 4.41 -9.01
CA VAL A 36 5.95 3.55 -7.95
C VAL A 36 4.73 4.21 -7.34
N ASN A 37 3.56 3.95 -7.93
CA ASN A 37 2.29 4.26 -7.30
C ASN A 37 2.13 3.37 -6.06
N ALA A 38 1.80 3.97 -4.92
CA ALA A 38 1.36 3.24 -3.72
C ALA A 38 0.07 2.48 -4.07
N GLN A 39 0.21 1.24 -4.54
CA GLN A 39 -0.85 0.47 -5.19
C GLN A 39 -2.03 0.30 -4.23
N SER A 40 -3.17 0.92 -4.51
CA SER A 40 -4.43 0.63 -3.82
C SER A 40 -4.93 -0.75 -4.17
N ASN A 41 -5.36 -1.50 -3.16
CA ASN A 41 -5.84 -2.87 -3.26
C ASN A 41 -7.26 -2.94 -2.71
N PHE A 42 -8.20 -2.35 -3.44
CA PHE A 42 -9.60 -2.33 -3.04
C PHE A 42 -10.23 -3.71 -3.18
N LYS A 43 -10.71 -4.25 -2.07
CA LYS A 43 -11.41 -5.55 -1.99
C LYS A 43 -12.84 -5.37 -1.53
N PRO A 44 -13.80 -6.22 -1.95
CA PRO A 44 -15.18 -6.16 -1.50
C PRO A 44 -15.30 -6.17 0.03
N GLY A 45 -16.13 -5.28 0.56
CA GLY A 45 -16.34 -5.15 2.00
C GLY A 45 -17.47 -4.18 2.34
N TYR A 46 -17.63 -3.91 3.63
CA TYR A 46 -18.60 -2.96 4.14
C TYR A 46 -18.13 -2.28 5.42
N ILE A 47 -18.70 -1.12 5.70
CA ILE A 47 -18.53 -0.38 6.96
C ILE A 47 -19.85 -0.36 7.72
N ILE A 48 -19.77 -0.23 9.05
CA ILE A 48 -20.93 -0.06 9.94
C ILE A 48 -20.80 1.30 10.63
N LYS A 49 -21.71 2.23 10.35
CA LYS A 49 -21.80 3.55 11.01
C LYS A 49 -22.75 3.50 12.20
N ALA A 50 -22.62 4.45 13.13
CA ALA A 50 -23.63 4.68 14.16
C ALA A 50 -24.74 5.60 13.61
N PRO A 51 -26.04 5.32 13.86
CA PRO A 51 -26.60 4.33 14.78
C PRO A 51 -26.95 2.95 14.18
N GLY A 52 -26.23 2.44 13.18
CA GLY A 52 -26.34 1.05 12.72
C GLY A 52 -26.30 0.82 11.21
N ASP A 53 -26.17 1.89 10.41
CA ASP A 53 -26.19 1.77 8.95
C ASP A 53 -24.99 0.97 8.44
N THR A 54 -25.27 -0.06 7.65
CA THR A 54 -24.24 -0.85 6.95
C THR A 54 -24.15 -0.37 5.51
N ILE A 55 -22.95 0.01 5.07
CA ILE A 55 -22.70 0.52 3.73
C ILE A 55 -21.72 -0.41 3.03
N TYR A 56 -22.14 -1.00 1.92
CA TYR A 56 -21.34 -1.90 1.10
C TYR A 56 -20.52 -1.12 0.08
N GLY A 57 -19.37 -1.69 -0.28
CA GLY A 57 -18.44 -1.11 -1.25
C GLY A 57 -17.12 -1.89 -1.26
N GLN A 58 -16.01 -1.16 -1.30
CA GLN A 58 -14.67 -1.76 -1.28
C GLN A 58 -13.79 -1.13 -0.21
N ILE A 59 -12.85 -1.89 0.34
CA ILE A 59 -11.90 -1.44 1.36
C ILE A 59 -10.49 -1.64 0.82
N ASP A 60 -9.65 -0.61 0.96
CA ASP A 60 -8.24 -0.67 0.58
C ASP A 60 -7.47 -1.60 1.54
N TYR A 61 -7.14 -2.80 1.07
CA TYR A 61 -6.43 -3.81 1.85
C TYR A 61 -4.96 -3.41 2.01
N ARG A 62 -4.52 -3.34 3.28
CA ARG A 62 -3.19 -2.93 3.71
C ARG A 62 -2.65 -3.87 4.77
N GLY A 63 -1.40 -3.66 5.17
CA GLY A 63 -0.83 -4.35 6.32
C GLY A 63 -1.53 -3.99 7.63
N ASP A 64 -1.47 -4.90 8.60
CA ASP A 64 -2.27 -4.87 9.82
C ASP A 64 -2.11 -3.59 10.64
N LEU A 65 -0.90 -3.01 10.68
CA LEU A 65 -0.64 -1.74 11.36
C LEU A 65 -1.48 -0.58 10.80
N ILE A 66 -1.73 -0.56 9.49
CA ILE A 66 -2.56 0.47 8.84
C ILE A 66 -4.04 0.15 9.07
N MET A 67 -4.43 -1.10 8.91
CA MET A 67 -5.81 -1.55 9.11
C MET A 67 -6.28 -1.28 10.55
N GLY A 68 -5.41 -1.46 11.54
CA GLY A 68 -5.71 -1.15 12.95
C GLY A 68 -5.88 0.34 13.28
N LYS A 69 -5.50 1.23 12.35
CA LYS A 69 -5.58 2.68 12.54
C LYS A 69 -6.65 3.34 11.68
N THR A 70 -6.83 2.87 10.45
CA THR A 70 -7.65 3.57 9.45
C THR A 70 -8.27 2.57 8.47
N CYS A 71 -9.50 2.85 8.04
CA CYS A 71 -10.18 2.14 6.96
C CYS A 71 -10.38 3.10 5.77
N LYS A 72 -9.75 2.82 4.63
CA LYS A 72 -10.00 3.59 3.40
C LYS A 72 -11.06 2.85 2.58
N PHE A 73 -12.27 3.38 2.60
CA PHE A 73 -13.45 2.80 1.99
C PHE A 73 -13.78 3.52 0.68
N LYS A 74 -14.19 2.76 -0.33
CA LYS A 74 -14.64 3.24 -1.63
C LYS A 74 -16.09 2.82 -1.83
N SER A 75 -16.98 3.78 -1.96
CA SER A 75 -18.40 3.56 -2.26
C SER A 75 -18.62 3.25 -3.75
N ASP A 76 -19.83 2.82 -4.09
CA ASP A 76 -20.22 2.43 -5.45
C ASP A 76 -20.11 3.57 -6.48
N ASP A 77 -20.23 4.82 -6.03
CA ASP A 77 -20.01 6.04 -6.82
C ASP A 77 -18.51 6.35 -7.06
N ASN A 78 -17.61 5.46 -6.63
CA ASN A 78 -16.15 5.61 -6.63
C ASN A 78 -15.59 6.67 -5.68
N THR A 79 -16.41 7.27 -4.81
CA THR A 79 -15.91 8.19 -3.78
C THR A 79 -15.09 7.42 -2.75
N VAL A 80 -13.92 7.95 -2.41
CA VAL A 80 -13.00 7.31 -1.46
C VAL A 80 -12.90 8.12 -0.18
N VAL A 81 -13.32 7.52 0.93
CA VAL A 81 -13.35 8.13 2.26
C VAL A 81 -12.44 7.36 3.20
N LYS A 82 -11.67 8.07 4.02
CA LYS A 82 -10.84 7.49 5.07
C LYS A 82 -11.54 7.64 6.41
N TYR A 83 -11.85 6.51 7.03
CA TYR A 83 -12.48 6.41 8.34
C TYR A 83 -11.46 6.05 9.43
N PHE A 84 -11.64 6.65 10.59
CA PHE A 84 -10.94 6.38 11.84
C PHE A 84 -11.86 5.65 12.83
N PRO A 85 -11.32 5.04 13.90
CA PRO A 85 -12.12 4.34 14.92
C PRO A 85 -13.23 5.19 15.56
N GLY A 86 -13.14 6.53 15.51
CA GLY A 86 -14.21 7.42 15.98
C GLY A 86 -15.40 7.55 15.01
N ASP A 87 -15.20 7.24 13.73
CA ASP A 87 -16.16 7.56 12.66
C ASP A 87 -17.12 6.40 12.35
N ILE A 88 -16.66 5.16 12.58
CA ILE A 88 -17.39 3.93 12.30
C ILE A 88 -17.28 2.96 13.47
N ILE A 89 -18.30 2.12 13.63
CA ILE A 89 -18.35 1.07 14.65
C ILE A 89 -17.43 -0.09 14.25
N ALA A 90 -17.45 -0.47 12.97
CA ALA A 90 -16.70 -1.61 12.45
C ALA A 90 -16.56 -1.54 10.93
N TYR A 91 -15.69 -2.38 10.38
CA TYR A 91 -15.64 -2.66 8.95
C TYR A 91 -15.21 -4.11 8.70
N ARG A 92 -15.62 -4.67 7.56
CA ARG A 92 -15.40 -6.07 7.23
C ARG A 92 -15.11 -6.26 5.75
N PHE A 93 -14.15 -7.13 5.43
CA PHE A 93 -14.02 -7.70 4.08
C PHE A 93 -15.03 -8.85 3.92
N ILE A 94 -15.70 -8.96 2.76
CA ILE A 94 -16.71 -10.01 2.54
C ILE A 94 -16.13 -11.40 2.87
N ASP A 95 -14.97 -11.70 2.28
CA ASP A 95 -14.24 -12.95 2.49
C ASP A 95 -12.92 -12.69 3.24
N GLY A 96 -13.01 -12.21 4.48
CA GLY A 96 -11.81 -12.05 5.27
C GLY A 96 -11.97 -11.36 6.61
N LYS A 97 -10.99 -10.53 6.90
CA LYS A 97 -10.80 -9.90 8.22
C LYS A 97 -11.98 -9.01 8.59
N TYR A 98 -12.28 -9.01 9.89
CA TYR A 98 -13.30 -8.17 10.49
C TYR A 98 -12.65 -7.28 11.54
N TYR A 99 -12.91 -5.99 11.50
CA TYR A 99 -12.33 -5.04 12.43
C TYR A 99 -13.41 -4.28 13.17
N ILE A 100 -13.24 -4.11 14.48
CA ILE A 100 -14.18 -3.39 15.34
C ILE A 100 -13.46 -2.27 16.08
N THR A 101 -14.15 -1.15 16.23
CA THR A 101 -13.70 -0.05 17.08
C THR A 101 -13.76 -0.47 18.54
N ARG A 102 -12.64 -0.32 19.24
CA ARG A 102 -12.52 -0.46 20.70
C ARG A 102 -11.71 0.67 21.28
N GLU A 103 -12.00 1.00 22.53
CA GLU A 103 -11.20 1.93 23.31
C GLU A 103 -10.26 1.15 24.23
N ILE A 104 -8.97 1.41 24.10
CA ILE A 104 -7.91 0.81 24.92
C ILE A 104 -7.09 1.97 25.50
N ASN A 105 -7.01 2.06 26.83
CA ASN A 105 -6.27 3.10 27.54
C ASN A 105 -6.64 4.52 27.07
N GLY A 106 -7.93 4.81 26.88
CA GLY A 106 -8.44 6.12 26.44
C GLY A 106 -8.26 6.41 24.94
N LYS A 107 -7.77 5.45 24.15
CA LYS A 107 -7.56 5.61 22.71
C LYS A 107 -8.42 4.64 21.92
N LYS A 108 -9.19 5.17 20.95
CA LYS A 108 -9.93 4.35 20.00
C LYS A 108 -9.00 3.77 18.93
N VAL A 109 -9.12 2.46 18.70
CA VAL A 109 -8.36 1.68 17.71
C VAL A 109 -9.29 0.71 16.99
N PHE A 110 -8.93 0.30 15.78
CA PHE A 110 -9.55 -0.85 15.13
C PHE A 110 -8.79 -2.11 15.55
N LEU A 111 -9.51 -3.10 16.08
CA LEU A 111 -8.97 -4.41 16.41
C LEU A 111 -9.50 -5.46 15.46
N GLU A 112 -8.63 -6.35 14.98
CA GLU A 112 -9.06 -7.50 14.19
C GLU A 112 -9.77 -8.50 15.10
N TYR A 113 -10.95 -8.94 14.70
CA TYR A 113 -11.78 -9.88 15.44
C TYR A 113 -11.48 -11.31 14.96
N LEU A 114 -10.76 -12.07 15.77
CA LEU A 114 -10.31 -13.41 15.39
C LEU A 114 -11.33 -14.50 15.74
N ILE A 115 -11.81 -14.51 16.99
CA ILE A 115 -12.68 -15.58 17.51
C ILE A 115 -13.75 -14.97 18.42
N LYS A 116 -15.00 -15.36 18.21
CA LYS A 116 -16.14 -15.06 19.10
C LYS A 116 -16.45 -16.29 19.96
N GLY A 117 -16.47 -16.11 21.28
CA GLY A 117 -16.74 -17.20 22.22
C GLY A 117 -17.16 -16.67 23.60
N LYS A 118 -17.00 -17.50 24.65
CA LYS A 118 -17.15 -17.03 26.04
C LYS A 118 -16.18 -15.89 26.36
N VAL A 119 -15.02 -15.91 25.71
CA VAL A 119 -14.07 -14.81 25.62
C VAL A 119 -13.89 -14.50 24.12
N ASN A 120 -13.75 -13.22 23.79
CA ASN A 120 -13.47 -12.77 22.44
C ASN A 120 -11.98 -12.51 22.28
N ILE A 121 -11.39 -12.97 21.17
CA ILE A 121 -9.97 -12.81 20.87
C ILE A 121 -9.82 -11.75 19.79
N TYR A 122 -8.93 -10.80 20.05
CA TYR A 122 -8.62 -9.68 19.17
C TYR A 122 -7.11 -9.66 18.88
N TYR A 123 -6.74 -9.18 17.69
CA TYR A 123 -5.36 -8.89 17.29
C TYR A 123 -5.20 -7.40 16.94
#